data_AF-A0A3D2TKP8-F1
#
_entry.id   AF-A0A3D2TKP8-F1
#
_cell.length_a   1.000
_cell.length_b   1.000
_cell.length_c   1.000
_cell.angle_alpha   90.00
_cell.angle_beta   90.00
_cell.angle_gamma   90.00
#
_symmetry.space_group_name_H-M   'P 1'
#
loop_
_entity.id
_entity.type
_entity.pdbx_description
1 polymer ?
#
loop_
_entity_poly.entity_id
_entity_poly.type
_entity_poly.pdbx_seq_one_letter_code
_entity_poly.pdbx_strand_id
1 'polypeptide(L)'
;EVFGEQMAQVMAPFEQWGLLEALPAEHENMNFEEIFVRVQEAGGENLGTPAVRAISDVRIEDVANQLQNTLNEKFSVELAQRIYAWLRPRLMTTLTLDLPTTRENQEKEANDTPPVTKTFHAGEDTLAKSGKPIENADIELLDLEYRAQLAEQDLGASIRRTLAVLGMYVALYTLCGFYIYLREPKAIDELLRFVSLLTLVLLTVVLAKITSGYFWGTDLIPLLLLAMTLAIAYQQELALLISACVTLVIVVSIGHDMAQALVLTATVAGAVLVLKQIRTRGKLLSVGFVAACVALFTTIGVGTLFGQPWSLLLHHGFLLALWSVIAGSLMTVLLPTVERVFEVQTDLSLIELGDPAHPLLQELIRRAPGTYNHSITVASLAESAAESIGARGLLVRVGAYFHDIGKMLKPGYFIENQSQGDNRHDSLVPAMSTLVIIAHVKDGADLARQNKLPEQIIDFIQQHHGTTLVEYFYRQANQQRDKDPESAEVDESSFRYPGPKPQTKEAGVLMLADAVESASRALKEPTPARIENIVEEISSKRLLDGQFDECGLTLEEVRKIGESLVKSLTAVYHGRVKYPGQETA
;
A
#
# COMPACT_ATOMS: atom_id res chain seq x y z
N GLU A 1 -67.57 -23.42 -74.86
CA GLU A 1 -66.34 -24.20 -74.60
C GLU A 1 -65.07 -23.37 -74.84
N VAL A 2 -64.88 -22.74 -76.01
CA VAL A 2 -63.68 -21.93 -76.34
C VAL A 2 -63.32 -20.87 -75.28
N PHE A 3 -64.30 -20.15 -74.73
CA PHE A 3 -64.05 -19.13 -73.69
C PHE A 3 -63.45 -19.72 -72.40
N GLY A 4 -63.94 -20.87 -71.96
CA GLY A 4 -63.48 -21.49 -70.71
C GLY A 4 -62.05 -22.01 -70.82
N GLU A 5 -61.71 -22.60 -71.97
CA GLU A 5 -60.36 -23.08 -72.24
C GLU A 5 -59.34 -21.94 -72.36
N GLN A 6 -59.72 -20.84 -73.02
CA GLN A 6 -58.88 -19.64 -73.10
C GLN A 6 -58.69 -19.00 -71.72
N MET A 7 -59.74 -18.90 -70.90
CA MET A 7 -59.64 -18.38 -69.54
C MET A 7 -58.80 -19.28 -68.62
N ALA A 8 -58.91 -20.61 -68.74
CA ALA A 8 -58.05 -21.53 -68.00
C ALA A 8 -56.57 -21.31 -68.34
N GLN A 9 -56.24 -21.06 -69.62
CA GLN A 9 -54.87 -20.73 -70.00
C GLN A 9 -54.38 -19.38 -69.46
N VAL A 10 -55.28 -18.39 -69.32
CA VAL A 10 -54.92 -17.09 -68.70
C VAL A 10 -54.67 -17.24 -67.20
N MET A 11 -55.46 -18.08 -66.51
CA MET A 11 -55.37 -18.27 -65.06
C MET A 11 -54.30 -19.29 -64.63
N ALA A 12 -53.89 -20.19 -65.52
CA ALA A 12 -52.94 -21.26 -65.21
C ALA A 12 -51.65 -20.81 -64.50
N PRO A 13 -50.99 -19.70 -64.87
CA PRO A 13 -49.80 -19.24 -64.15
C PRO A 13 -50.11 -18.83 -62.70
N PHE A 14 -51.26 -18.20 -62.47
CA PHE A 14 -51.67 -17.72 -61.14
C PHE A 14 -52.14 -18.86 -60.23
N GLU A 15 -52.77 -19.88 -60.82
CA GLU A 15 -53.13 -21.12 -60.12
C GLU A 15 -51.89 -21.96 -59.79
N GLN A 16 -50.88 -21.95 -60.66
CA GLN A 16 -49.66 -22.72 -60.46
C GLN A 16 -48.73 -22.11 -59.42
N TRP A 17 -48.59 -20.78 -59.34
CA TRP A 17 -47.60 -20.13 -58.48
C TRP A 17 -48.19 -19.34 -57.31
N GLY A 18 -49.50 -19.11 -57.33
CA GLY A 18 -50.16 -18.28 -56.34
C GLY A 18 -49.86 -16.79 -56.47
N LEU A 19 -50.47 -15.99 -55.59
CA LEU A 19 -50.44 -14.54 -55.61
C LEU A 19 -50.02 -13.99 -54.25
N LEU A 20 -49.17 -12.97 -54.28
CA LEU A 20 -48.64 -12.25 -53.12
C LEU A 20 -49.06 -10.78 -53.18
N GLU A 21 -49.67 -10.26 -52.11
CA GLU A 21 -50.09 -8.86 -52.04
C GLU A 21 -48.93 -7.91 -51.73
N ALA A 22 -48.17 -8.20 -50.68
CA ALA A 22 -47.01 -7.41 -50.27
C ALA A 22 -45.97 -8.29 -49.59
N LEU A 23 -44.72 -7.85 -49.62
CA LEU A 23 -43.65 -8.45 -48.82
C LEU A 23 -43.82 -8.03 -47.34
N PRO A 24 -43.43 -8.88 -46.38
CA PRO A 24 -43.45 -8.53 -44.96
C PRO A 24 -42.54 -7.33 -44.64
N ALA A 25 -42.97 -6.48 -43.72
CA ALA A 25 -42.24 -5.25 -43.32
C ALA A 25 -40.85 -5.52 -42.71
N GLU A 26 -40.63 -6.70 -42.09
CA GLU A 26 -39.33 -7.09 -41.50
C GLU A 26 -38.21 -7.25 -42.53
N HIS A 27 -38.55 -7.14 -43.81
CA HIS A 27 -37.69 -7.50 -44.92
C HIS A 27 -37.52 -6.37 -45.94
N GLU A 28 -38.15 -5.20 -45.75
CA GLU A 28 -38.14 -4.05 -46.69
C GLU A 28 -36.74 -3.57 -47.14
N ASN A 29 -35.68 -3.82 -46.37
CA ASN A 29 -34.31 -3.37 -46.68
C ASN A 29 -33.44 -4.42 -47.38
N MET A 30 -33.99 -5.56 -47.82
CA MET A 30 -33.25 -6.59 -48.54
C MET A 30 -33.48 -6.53 -50.05
N ASN A 31 -32.44 -6.89 -50.83
CA ASN A 31 -32.56 -6.98 -52.28
C ASN A 31 -33.26 -8.28 -52.67
N PHE A 32 -34.54 -8.22 -53.01
CA PHE A 32 -35.31 -9.39 -53.40
C PHE A 32 -35.59 -9.40 -54.90
N GLU A 33 -34.81 -10.17 -55.64
CA GLU A 33 -35.11 -10.48 -57.04
C GLU A 33 -35.95 -11.75 -57.15
N GLU A 34 -35.77 -12.72 -56.24
CA GLU A 34 -36.36 -14.07 -56.32
C GLU A 34 -36.94 -14.55 -54.98
N ILE A 35 -37.94 -15.43 -55.06
CA ILE A 35 -38.53 -16.17 -53.93
C ILE A 35 -38.64 -17.66 -54.23
N PHE A 36 -38.65 -18.48 -53.17
CA PHE A 36 -38.94 -19.90 -53.26
C PHE A 36 -40.44 -20.14 -53.01
N VAL A 37 -41.16 -20.58 -54.03
CA VAL A 37 -42.58 -20.92 -53.93
C VAL A 37 -42.73 -22.43 -53.77
N ARG A 38 -43.50 -22.86 -52.77
CA ARG A 38 -43.93 -24.25 -52.58
C ARG A 38 -45.45 -24.30 -52.67
N VAL A 39 -45.95 -25.09 -53.61
CA VAL A 39 -47.40 -25.22 -53.86
C VAL A 39 -47.90 -26.44 -53.11
N GLN A 40 -49.05 -26.30 -52.46
CA GLN A 40 -49.76 -27.41 -51.83
C GLN A 40 -50.92 -27.83 -52.74
N GLU A 41 -50.91 -29.08 -53.22
CA GLU A 41 -52.03 -29.61 -54.00
C GLU A 41 -53.26 -29.82 -53.09
N ALA A 42 -54.45 -29.58 -53.64
CA ALA A 42 -55.71 -29.68 -52.90
C ALA A 42 -55.91 -31.08 -52.29
N GLY A 43 -55.79 -31.18 -50.96
CA GLY A 43 -55.97 -32.43 -50.19
C GLY A 43 -54.69 -33.19 -49.82
N GLY A 44 -53.50 -32.69 -50.18
CA GLY A 44 -52.22 -33.26 -49.76
C GLY A 44 -51.63 -32.55 -48.53
N GLU A 45 -51.05 -33.32 -47.60
CA GLU A 45 -50.33 -32.76 -46.42
C GLU A 45 -48.91 -32.28 -46.75
N ASN A 46 -48.35 -32.66 -47.91
CA ASN A 46 -46.96 -32.36 -48.27
C ASN A 46 -46.86 -31.16 -49.23
N LEU A 47 -45.97 -30.23 -48.89
CA LEU A 47 -45.54 -29.15 -49.79
C LEU A 47 -44.71 -29.71 -50.95
N GLY A 48 -45.00 -29.27 -52.17
CA GLY A 48 -44.20 -29.63 -53.36
C GLY A 48 -42.76 -29.11 -53.29
N THR A 49 -41.92 -29.56 -54.24
CA THR A 49 -40.53 -29.07 -54.36
C THR A 49 -40.50 -27.56 -54.58
N PRO A 50 -39.60 -26.81 -53.91
CA PRO A 50 -39.51 -25.37 -54.06
C PRO A 50 -39.11 -25.00 -55.49
N ALA A 51 -39.85 -24.05 -56.09
CA ALA A 51 -39.50 -23.44 -57.36
C ALA A 51 -39.05 -22.00 -57.14
N VAL A 52 -37.92 -21.62 -57.76
CA VAL A 52 -37.43 -20.24 -57.76
C VAL A 52 -38.25 -19.41 -58.75
N ARG A 53 -38.78 -18.28 -58.28
CA ARG A 53 -39.58 -17.36 -59.08
C ARG A 53 -39.18 -15.92 -58.80
N ALA A 54 -39.22 -15.09 -59.85
CA ALA A 54 -39.09 -13.66 -59.66
C ALA A 54 -40.32 -13.14 -58.90
N ILE A 55 -40.13 -12.18 -58.00
CA ILE A 55 -41.26 -11.61 -57.24
C ILE A 55 -42.29 -10.96 -58.17
N SER A 56 -41.84 -10.41 -59.30
CA SER A 56 -42.71 -9.85 -60.34
C SER A 56 -43.73 -10.83 -60.90
N ASP A 57 -43.48 -12.14 -60.80
CA ASP A 57 -44.35 -13.17 -61.37
C ASP A 57 -45.47 -13.60 -60.41
N VAL A 58 -45.39 -13.20 -59.14
CA VAL A 58 -46.37 -13.56 -58.11
C VAL A 58 -46.99 -12.34 -57.42
N ARG A 59 -46.35 -11.17 -57.49
CA ARG A 59 -46.85 -9.96 -56.84
C ARG A 59 -48.07 -9.43 -57.59
N ILE A 60 -49.19 -9.25 -56.89
CA ILE A 60 -50.49 -8.90 -57.48
C ILE A 60 -50.41 -7.65 -58.37
N GLU A 61 -49.60 -6.65 -57.99
CA GLU A 61 -49.42 -5.42 -58.76
C GLU A 61 -48.77 -5.65 -60.13
N ASP A 62 -47.73 -6.49 -60.20
CA ASP A 62 -47.00 -6.79 -61.44
C ASP A 62 -47.78 -7.78 -62.30
N VAL A 63 -48.35 -8.80 -61.66
CA VAL A 63 -49.21 -9.80 -62.27
C VAL A 63 -50.44 -9.17 -62.92
N ALA A 64 -51.03 -8.13 -62.32
CA ALA A 64 -52.18 -7.45 -62.92
C ALA A 64 -51.84 -6.88 -64.31
N ASN A 65 -50.63 -6.36 -64.51
CA ASN A 65 -50.19 -5.86 -65.81
C ASN A 65 -50.00 -7.01 -66.81
N GLN A 66 -49.42 -8.14 -66.39
CA GLN A 66 -49.27 -9.34 -67.23
C GLN A 66 -50.63 -9.96 -67.60
N LEU A 67 -51.58 -10.00 -66.66
CA LEU A 67 -52.94 -10.47 -66.85
C LEU A 67 -53.65 -9.65 -67.93
N GLN A 68 -53.52 -8.32 -67.89
CA GLN A 68 -54.13 -7.45 -68.90
C GLN A 68 -53.56 -7.71 -70.31
N ASN A 69 -52.24 -7.90 -70.43
CA ASN A 69 -51.60 -8.22 -71.71
C ASN A 69 -52.07 -9.58 -72.26
N THR A 70 -52.08 -10.62 -71.41
CA THR A 70 -52.51 -11.97 -71.81
C THR A 70 -53.98 -12.02 -72.21
N LEU A 71 -54.85 -11.24 -71.54
CA LEU A 71 -56.25 -11.10 -71.91
C LEU A 71 -56.42 -10.41 -73.27
N ASN A 72 -55.63 -9.38 -73.58
CA ASN A 72 -55.67 -8.68 -74.87
C ASN A 72 -55.17 -9.55 -76.03
N GLU A 73 -54.30 -10.54 -75.77
CA GLU A 73 -53.84 -11.49 -76.78
C GLU A 73 -54.88 -12.57 -77.11
N LYS A 74 -55.64 -13.02 -76.11
CA LYS A 74 -56.61 -14.12 -76.27
C LYS A 74 -58.04 -13.66 -76.56
N PHE A 75 -58.40 -12.43 -76.21
CA PHE A 75 -59.75 -11.88 -76.38
C PHE A 75 -59.73 -10.54 -77.13
N SER A 76 -60.88 -10.11 -77.66
CA SER A 76 -61.00 -8.75 -78.22
C SER A 76 -60.79 -7.70 -77.14
N VAL A 77 -60.23 -6.55 -77.50
CA VAL A 77 -59.84 -5.48 -76.56
C VAL A 77 -60.99 -5.07 -75.63
N GLU A 78 -62.22 -4.95 -76.14
CA GLU A 78 -63.40 -4.60 -75.34
C GLU A 78 -63.78 -5.69 -74.32
N LEU A 79 -63.66 -6.95 -74.71
CA LEU A 79 -63.95 -8.09 -73.84
C LEU A 79 -62.86 -8.28 -72.79
N ALA A 80 -61.59 -8.18 -73.19
CA ALA A 80 -60.42 -8.22 -72.32
C ALA A 80 -60.48 -7.15 -71.22
N GLN A 81 -60.84 -5.90 -71.57
CA GLN A 81 -60.98 -4.81 -70.60
C GLN A 81 -62.09 -5.08 -69.56
N ARG A 82 -63.24 -5.61 -69.99
CA ARG A 82 -64.33 -5.95 -69.07
C ARG A 82 -63.96 -7.10 -68.13
N ILE A 83 -63.30 -8.14 -68.67
CA ILE A 83 -62.83 -9.28 -67.89
C ILE A 83 -61.77 -8.82 -66.88
N TYR A 84 -60.80 -8.02 -67.32
CA TYR A 84 -59.76 -7.47 -66.46
C TYR A 84 -60.33 -6.60 -65.34
N ALA A 85 -61.25 -5.69 -65.66
CA ALA A 85 -61.92 -4.86 -64.65
C ALA A 85 -62.74 -5.69 -63.63
N TRP A 86 -63.23 -6.85 -64.04
CA TRP A 86 -63.94 -7.77 -63.15
C TRP A 86 -62.99 -8.64 -62.31
N LEU A 87 -61.88 -9.12 -62.87
CA LEU A 87 -60.91 -10.00 -62.22
C LEU A 87 -59.97 -9.26 -61.26
N ARG A 88 -59.44 -8.10 -61.65
CA ARG A 88 -58.44 -7.36 -60.87
C ARG A 88 -58.82 -7.15 -59.39
N PRO A 89 -60.02 -6.65 -59.03
CA PRO A 89 -60.39 -6.47 -57.62
C PRO A 89 -60.73 -7.78 -56.90
N ARG A 90 -60.74 -8.92 -57.60
CA ARG A 90 -61.04 -10.26 -57.07
C ARG A 90 -59.80 -11.14 -56.94
N LEU A 91 -58.62 -10.65 -57.32
CA LEU A 91 -57.37 -11.35 -57.05
C LEU A 91 -57.13 -11.36 -55.54
N MET A 92 -57.02 -12.55 -54.96
CA MET A 92 -56.77 -12.74 -53.53
C MET A 92 -55.35 -13.25 -53.33
N THR A 93 -54.74 -12.87 -52.21
CA THR A 93 -53.45 -13.44 -51.77
C THR A 93 -53.62 -14.91 -51.47
N THR A 94 -52.87 -15.76 -52.18
CA THR A 94 -52.88 -17.22 -52.00
C THR A 94 -51.55 -17.76 -51.47
N LEU A 95 -50.51 -16.93 -51.44
CA LEU A 95 -49.21 -17.28 -50.84
C LEU A 95 -49.14 -16.81 -49.38
N THR A 96 -48.67 -17.70 -48.52
CA THR A 96 -48.37 -17.43 -47.11
C THR A 96 -46.88 -17.66 -46.85
N LEU A 97 -46.26 -16.79 -46.05
CA LEU A 97 -44.84 -16.90 -45.71
C LEU A 97 -44.61 -18.01 -44.68
N ASP A 98 -43.72 -18.94 -45.01
CA ASP A 98 -43.18 -19.94 -44.07
C ASP A 98 -41.91 -19.40 -43.38
N LEU A 99 -42.10 -18.74 -42.23
CA LEU A 99 -41.02 -18.18 -41.43
C LEU A 99 -40.00 -19.23 -40.94
N PRO A 100 -40.41 -20.40 -40.40
CA PRO A 100 -39.48 -21.46 -40.02
C PRO A 100 -38.52 -21.89 -41.15
N THR A 101 -39.07 -22.25 -42.31
CA THR A 101 -38.24 -22.71 -43.45
C THR A 101 -37.38 -21.59 -44.02
N THR A 102 -37.87 -20.35 -44.01
CA THR A 102 -37.10 -19.18 -44.46
C THR A 102 -35.87 -18.95 -43.59
N ARG A 103 -36.02 -19.06 -42.25
CA ARG A 103 -34.89 -18.92 -41.32
C ARG A 103 -33.87 -20.04 -41.46
N GLU A 104 -34.32 -21.27 -41.61
CA GLU A 104 -33.42 -22.42 -41.83
C GLU A 104 -32.59 -22.24 -43.11
N ASN A 105 -33.20 -21.76 -44.20
CA ASN A 105 -32.47 -21.47 -45.43
C ASN A 105 -31.50 -20.28 -45.27
N GLN A 106 -31.89 -19.22 -44.54
CA GLN A 106 -31.00 -18.10 -44.24
C GLN A 106 -29.77 -18.53 -43.43
N GLU A 107 -29.95 -19.38 -42.41
CA GLU A 107 -28.84 -19.93 -41.63
C GLU A 107 -27.94 -20.83 -42.48
N LYS A 108 -28.54 -21.65 -43.36
CA LYS A 108 -27.78 -22.50 -44.27
C LYS A 108 -26.93 -21.68 -45.24
N GLU A 109 -27.50 -20.68 -45.90
CA GLU A 109 -26.77 -19.79 -46.81
C GLU A 109 -25.71 -18.95 -46.08
N ALA A 110 -26.00 -18.51 -44.85
CA ALA A 110 -25.02 -17.81 -44.01
C ALA A 110 -23.83 -18.71 -43.65
N ASN A 111 -24.07 -20.00 -43.38
CA ASN A 111 -23.01 -20.98 -43.10
C ASN A 111 -22.23 -21.38 -44.36
N ASP A 112 -22.88 -21.42 -45.53
CA ASP A 112 -22.27 -21.76 -46.81
C ASP A 112 -21.48 -20.57 -47.41
N THR A 113 -21.73 -19.34 -46.92
CA THR A 113 -20.97 -18.15 -47.33
C THR A 113 -19.59 -18.13 -46.66
N PRO A 114 -18.48 -18.22 -47.41
CA PRO A 114 -17.15 -18.22 -46.82
C PRO A 114 -16.87 -16.86 -46.13
N PRO A 115 -16.24 -16.87 -44.94
CA PRO A 115 -15.93 -15.64 -44.21
C PRO A 115 -14.98 -14.75 -45.02
N VAL A 116 -15.29 -13.46 -45.10
CA VAL A 116 -14.41 -12.47 -45.74
C VAL A 116 -13.25 -12.16 -44.80
N THR A 117 -12.08 -12.76 -45.06
CA THR A 117 -10.86 -12.50 -44.29
C THR A 117 -10.10 -11.32 -44.87
N LYS A 118 -9.82 -10.31 -44.04
CA LYS A 118 -8.87 -9.24 -44.36
C LYS A 118 -7.48 -9.64 -43.87
N THR A 119 -6.54 -9.79 -44.80
CA THR A 119 -5.14 -10.14 -44.47
C THR A 119 -4.34 -8.85 -44.29
N PHE A 120 -3.48 -8.81 -43.28
CA PHE A 120 -2.57 -7.69 -43.02
C PHE A 120 -1.13 -8.19 -43.12
N HIS A 121 -0.28 -7.46 -43.85
CA HIS A 121 1.12 -7.79 -44.06
C HIS A 121 2.04 -6.92 -43.20
N ALA A 122 2.94 -7.56 -42.46
CA ALA A 122 3.92 -6.89 -41.62
C ALA A 122 4.81 -5.94 -42.45
N GLY A 123 4.85 -4.67 -42.04
CA GLY A 123 5.67 -3.62 -42.69
C GLY A 123 5.01 -2.89 -43.86
N GLU A 124 3.90 -3.40 -44.39
CA GLU A 124 3.15 -2.78 -45.49
C GLU A 124 1.85 -2.14 -45.00
N ASP A 125 1.10 -2.86 -44.16
CA ASP A 125 -0.17 -2.39 -43.65
C ASP A 125 -0.02 -1.64 -42.33
N THR A 126 -0.61 -0.44 -42.26
CA THR A 126 -0.68 0.34 -41.01
C THR A 126 -1.91 -0.08 -40.22
N LEU A 127 -1.71 -0.73 -39.07
CA LEU A 127 -2.81 -1.13 -38.17
C LEU A 127 -3.47 0.09 -37.52
N ALA A 128 -2.67 1.02 -37.00
CA ALA A 128 -3.14 2.29 -36.43
C ALA A 128 -2.20 3.44 -36.82
N LYS A 129 -2.77 4.61 -37.14
CA LYS A 129 -1.97 5.78 -37.55
C LYS A 129 -1.43 6.54 -36.33
N SER A 130 -0.12 6.72 -36.28
CA SER A 130 0.53 7.54 -35.25
C SER A 130 -0.01 8.97 -35.22
N GLY A 131 -0.22 9.51 -34.02
CA GLY A 131 -0.72 10.88 -33.80
C GLY A 131 -2.23 11.07 -33.90
N LYS A 132 -3.00 10.00 -34.17
CA LYS A 132 -4.47 10.01 -34.03
C LYS A 132 -4.90 9.23 -32.79
N PRO A 133 -6.01 9.64 -32.12
CA PRO A 133 -6.61 8.81 -31.08
C PRO A 133 -6.98 7.44 -31.64
N ILE A 134 -6.66 6.39 -30.89
CA ILE A 134 -6.96 5.00 -31.25
C ILE A 134 -8.46 4.77 -31.07
N GLU A 135 -9.13 4.26 -32.10
CA GLU A 135 -10.55 3.86 -32.04
C GLU A 135 -10.68 2.41 -31.55
N ASN A 136 -11.87 1.99 -31.10
CA ASN A 136 -12.06 0.62 -30.58
C ASN A 136 -11.68 -0.46 -31.61
N ALA A 137 -11.93 -0.21 -32.90
CA ALA A 137 -11.55 -1.12 -33.98
C ALA A 137 -10.01 -1.24 -34.12
N ASP A 138 -9.28 -0.15 -33.88
CA ASP A 138 -7.81 -0.17 -33.89
C ASP A 138 -7.27 -0.98 -32.69
N ILE A 139 -7.92 -0.88 -31.51
CA ILE A 139 -7.55 -1.65 -30.31
C ILE A 139 -7.73 -3.15 -30.55
N GLU A 140 -8.87 -3.55 -31.13
CA GLU A 140 -9.12 -4.96 -31.47
C GLU A 140 -8.08 -5.50 -32.45
N LEU A 141 -7.73 -4.70 -33.46
CA LEU A 141 -6.72 -5.09 -34.45
C LEU A 141 -5.31 -5.23 -33.83
N LEU A 142 -4.93 -4.32 -32.92
CA LEU A 142 -3.67 -4.39 -32.18
C LEU A 142 -3.62 -5.57 -31.21
N ASP A 143 -4.73 -5.91 -30.55
CA ASP A 143 -4.79 -7.09 -29.67
C ASP A 143 -4.67 -8.39 -30.49
N LEU A 144 -5.29 -8.45 -31.67
CA LEU A 144 -5.13 -9.58 -32.60
C LEU A 144 -3.68 -9.74 -33.07
N GLU A 145 -3.01 -8.66 -33.45
CA GLU A 145 -1.58 -8.67 -33.79
C GLU A 145 -0.74 -9.17 -32.60
N TYR A 146 -0.96 -8.62 -31.41
CA TYR A 146 -0.22 -9.01 -30.21
C TYR A 146 -0.38 -10.51 -29.88
N ARG A 147 -1.61 -11.04 -30.00
CA ARG A 147 -1.88 -12.47 -29.82
C ARG A 147 -1.24 -13.34 -30.90
N ALA A 148 -1.28 -12.90 -32.16
CA ALA A 148 -0.61 -13.60 -33.26
C ALA A 148 0.91 -13.64 -33.03
N GLN A 149 1.50 -12.51 -32.64
CA GLN A 149 2.91 -12.43 -32.30
C GLN A 149 3.28 -13.34 -31.13
N LEU A 150 2.45 -13.42 -30.08
CA LEU A 150 2.66 -14.35 -28.97
C LEU A 150 2.54 -15.82 -29.40
N ALA A 151 1.64 -16.14 -30.33
CA ALA A 151 1.45 -17.50 -30.84
C ALA A 151 2.62 -17.95 -31.74
N GLU A 152 3.24 -17.03 -32.46
CA GLU A 152 4.41 -17.28 -33.31
C GLU A 152 5.75 -17.26 -32.56
N GLN A 153 5.75 -16.96 -31.25
CA GLN A 153 6.98 -16.94 -30.47
C GLN A 153 7.60 -18.34 -30.35
N ASP A 154 8.83 -18.46 -30.85
CA ASP A 154 9.68 -19.62 -30.62
C ASP A 154 9.92 -19.84 -29.11
N LEU A 155 9.87 -21.10 -28.67
CA LEU A 155 10.18 -21.50 -27.29
C LEU A 155 11.56 -20.98 -26.85
N GLY A 156 12.54 -20.95 -27.76
CA GLY A 156 13.85 -20.38 -27.50
C GLY A 156 13.80 -18.88 -27.17
N ALA A 157 12.94 -18.12 -27.83
CA ALA A 157 12.74 -16.70 -27.56
C ALA A 157 12.06 -16.47 -26.19
N SER A 158 11.03 -17.26 -25.86
CA SER A 158 10.37 -17.18 -24.56
C SER A 158 11.31 -17.52 -23.41
N ILE A 159 12.15 -18.57 -23.55
CA ILE A 159 13.16 -18.92 -22.53
C ILE A 159 14.18 -17.80 -22.36
N ARG A 160 14.72 -17.24 -23.45
CA ARG A 160 15.66 -16.11 -23.39
C ARG A 160 15.05 -14.90 -22.70
N ARG A 161 13.80 -14.56 -23.03
CA ARG A 161 13.07 -13.45 -22.38
C ARG A 161 12.88 -13.70 -20.89
N THR A 162 12.45 -14.90 -20.50
CA THR A 162 12.27 -15.27 -19.09
C THR A 162 13.60 -15.22 -18.33
N LEU A 163 14.69 -15.75 -18.89
CA LEU A 163 16.02 -15.67 -18.28
C LEU A 163 16.53 -14.23 -18.17
N ALA A 164 16.26 -13.37 -19.16
CA ALA A 164 16.62 -11.96 -19.11
C ALA A 164 15.86 -11.21 -18.00
N VAL A 165 14.54 -11.42 -17.90
CA VAL A 165 13.71 -10.83 -16.83
C VAL A 165 14.13 -11.35 -15.46
N LEU A 166 14.38 -12.67 -15.33
CA LEU A 166 14.87 -13.27 -14.10
C LEU A 166 16.24 -12.71 -13.71
N GLY A 167 17.17 -12.61 -14.66
CA GLY A 167 18.50 -12.05 -14.43
C GLY A 167 18.44 -10.60 -13.97
N MET A 168 17.55 -9.80 -14.55
CA MET A 168 17.29 -8.41 -14.14
C MET A 168 16.77 -8.35 -12.70
N TYR A 169 15.78 -9.17 -12.33
CA TYR A 169 15.26 -9.21 -10.96
C TYR A 169 16.31 -9.71 -9.96
N VAL A 170 17.08 -10.74 -10.31
CA VAL A 170 18.19 -11.20 -9.47
C VAL A 170 19.19 -10.07 -9.23
N ALA A 171 19.60 -9.34 -10.27
CA ALA A 171 20.51 -8.20 -10.13
C ALA A 171 19.94 -7.12 -9.19
N LEU A 172 18.66 -6.75 -9.36
CA LEU A 172 17.98 -5.78 -8.51
C LEU A 172 17.91 -6.23 -7.04
N TYR A 173 17.48 -7.47 -6.77
CA TYR A 173 17.39 -7.99 -5.41
C TYR A 173 18.77 -8.19 -4.77
N THR A 174 19.80 -8.53 -5.54
CA THR A 174 21.18 -8.58 -5.01
C THR A 174 21.68 -7.20 -4.59
N LEU A 175 21.36 -6.15 -5.34
CA LEU A 175 21.68 -4.78 -4.96
C LEU A 175 20.97 -4.37 -3.65
N CYS A 176 19.67 -4.66 -3.53
CA CYS A 176 18.93 -4.42 -2.29
C CYS A 176 19.52 -5.22 -1.13
N GLY A 177 19.78 -6.52 -1.31
CA GLY A 177 20.35 -7.39 -0.29
C GLY A 177 21.72 -6.91 0.18
N PHE A 178 22.58 -6.48 -0.74
CA PHE A 178 23.89 -5.92 -0.42
C PHE A 178 23.78 -4.61 0.37
N TYR A 179 22.86 -3.72 -0.02
CA TYR A 179 22.62 -2.47 0.73
C TYR A 179 22.11 -2.76 2.14
N ILE A 180 21.10 -3.63 2.28
CA ILE A 180 20.54 -3.97 3.59
C ILE A 180 21.62 -4.61 4.47
N TYR A 181 22.42 -5.54 3.94
CA TYR A 181 23.52 -6.17 4.68
C TYR A 181 24.54 -5.16 5.21
N LEU A 182 24.88 -4.12 4.44
CA LEU A 182 25.88 -3.13 4.84
C LEU A 182 25.35 -2.01 5.73
N ARG A 183 24.09 -1.61 5.57
CA ARG A 183 23.53 -0.39 6.19
C ARG A 183 22.45 -0.67 7.23
N GLU A 184 21.75 -1.79 7.11
CA GLU A 184 20.60 -2.14 7.96
C GLU A 184 20.63 -3.64 8.33
N PRO A 185 21.70 -4.13 9.00
CA PRO A 185 21.83 -5.55 9.33
C PRO A 185 20.65 -6.05 10.19
N LYS A 186 20.11 -5.18 11.06
CA LYS A 186 18.92 -5.45 11.88
C LYS A 186 17.67 -5.87 11.08
N ALA A 187 17.58 -5.50 9.80
CA ALA A 187 16.46 -5.90 8.94
C ALA A 187 16.58 -7.36 8.44
N ILE A 188 17.78 -7.95 8.49
CA ILE A 188 18.06 -9.33 8.06
C ILE A 188 18.33 -10.25 9.25
N ASP A 189 18.89 -9.73 10.33
CA ASP A 189 19.26 -10.52 11.52
C ASP A 189 18.04 -11.17 12.19
N GLU A 190 16.88 -10.52 12.12
CA GLU A 190 15.61 -11.06 12.60
C GLU A 190 14.77 -11.63 11.45
N LEU A 191 14.57 -12.95 11.46
CA LEU A 191 13.78 -13.65 10.44
C LEU A 191 12.37 -13.04 10.26
N LEU A 192 11.73 -12.64 11.35
CA LEU A 192 10.39 -12.03 11.30
C LEU A 192 10.39 -10.69 10.55
N ARG A 193 11.39 -9.83 10.74
CA ARG A 193 11.52 -8.54 10.04
C ARG A 193 11.84 -8.73 8.57
N PHE A 194 12.68 -9.71 8.25
CA PHE A 194 12.97 -10.05 6.86
C PHE A 194 11.73 -10.59 6.13
N VAL A 195 11.00 -11.50 6.78
CA VAL A 195 9.75 -12.06 6.23
C VAL A 195 8.66 -11.00 6.10
N SER A 196 8.52 -10.08 7.06
CA SER A 196 7.55 -8.99 6.97
C SER A 196 7.86 -8.04 5.82
N LEU A 197 9.13 -7.70 5.60
CA LEU A 197 9.60 -6.89 4.47
C LEU A 197 9.31 -7.59 3.13
N LEU A 198 9.66 -8.87 2.99
CA LEU A 198 9.43 -9.64 1.77
C LEU A 198 7.93 -9.80 1.48
N THR A 199 7.14 -10.06 2.51
CA THR A 199 5.67 -10.15 2.42
C THR A 199 5.07 -8.82 1.99
N LEU A 200 5.55 -7.70 2.54
CA LEU A 200 5.12 -6.36 2.15
C LEU A 200 5.40 -6.09 0.67
N VAL A 201 6.62 -6.38 0.19
CA VAL A 201 6.99 -6.21 -1.22
C VAL A 201 6.12 -7.07 -2.13
N LEU A 202 5.95 -8.36 -1.80
CA LEU A 202 5.11 -9.29 -2.58
C LEU A 202 3.65 -8.81 -2.62
N LEU A 203 3.10 -8.42 -1.46
CA LEU A 203 1.74 -7.92 -1.34
C LEU A 203 1.56 -6.65 -2.19
N THR A 204 2.52 -5.73 -2.18
CA THR A 204 2.47 -4.52 -3.01
C THR A 204 2.42 -4.84 -4.49
N VAL A 205 3.26 -5.74 -4.99
CA VAL A 205 3.27 -6.12 -6.41
C VAL A 205 1.96 -6.79 -6.80
N VAL A 206 1.44 -7.71 -5.98
CA VAL A 206 0.17 -8.40 -6.22
C VAL A 206 -1.00 -7.41 -6.21
N LEU A 207 -1.07 -6.52 -5.22
CA LEU A 207 -2.12 -5.52 -5.13
C LEU A 207 -2.05 -4.53 -6.30
N ALA A 208 -0.86 -4.04 -6.66
CA ALA A 208 -0.67 -3.12 -7.78
C ALA A 208 -1.20 -3.73 -9.09
N LYS A 209 -0.89 -5.01 -9.35
CA LYS A 209 -1.38 -5.74 -10.53
C LYS A 209 -2.90 -5.95 -10.51
N ILE A 210 -3.49 -6.22 -9.35
CA ILE A 210 -4.95 -6.38 -9.21
C ILE A 210 -5.63 -5.03 -9.44
N THR A 211 -5.18 -3.97 -8.77
CA THR A 211 -5.81 -2.65 -8.85
C THR A 211 -5.70 -2.06 -10.25
N SER A 212 -4.53 -2.19 -10.90
CA SER A 212 -4.33 -1.70 -12.27
C SER A 212 -5.29 -2.30 -13.28
N GLY A 213 -5.83 -3.50 -13.00
CA GLY A 213 -6.83 -4.15 -13.84
C GLY A 213 -8.23 -3.52 -13.78
N TYR A 214 -8.53 -2.75 -12.73
CA TYR A 214 -9.84 -2.09 -12.58
C TYR A 214 -9.86 -0.65 -13.08
N PHE A 215 -8.88 0.15 -12.67
CA PHE A 215 -8.76 1.56 -13.05
C PHE A 215 -7.30 1.93 -13.32
N TRP A 216 -7.08 2.71 -14.37
CA TRP A 216 -5.75 3.19 -14.74
C TRP A 216 -5.10 4.00 -13.61
N GLY A 217 -3.81 3.73 -13.35
CA GLY A 217 -2.99 4.46 -12.39
C GLY A 217 -3.23 4.12 -10.92
N THR A 218 -4.10 3.15 -10.60
CA THR A 218 -4.37 2.75 -9.20
C THR A 218 -3.27 1.91 -8.57
N ASP A 219 -2.36 1.35 -9.37
CA ASP A 219 -1.09 0.73 -8.96
C ASP A 219 -0.21 1.67 -8.13
N LEU A 220 -0.39 3.00 -8.30
CA LEU A 220 0.27 4.01 -7.49
C LEU A 220 -0.12 3.93 -6.00
N ILE A 221 -1.33 3.47 -5.66
CA ILE A 221 -1.79 3.40 -4.26
C ILE A 221 -0.98 2.37 -3.47
N PRO A 222 -0.92 1.07 -3.84
CA PRO A 222 -0.07 0.10 -3.15
C PRO A 222 1.40 0.50 -3.12
N LEU A 223 1.90 1.14 -4.18
CA LEU A 223 3.29 1.57 -4.28
C LEU A 223 3.62 2.71 -3.31
N LEU A 224 2.74 3.71 -3.17
CA LEU A 224 2.89 4.78 -2.19
C LEU A 224 2.76 4.27 -0.75
N LEU A 225 1.85 3.33 -0.50
CA LEU A 225 1.71 2.69 0.81
C LEU A 225 2.97 1.92 1.20
N LEU A 226 3.57 1.17 0.27
CA LEU A 226 4.87 0.53 0.46
C LEU A 226 5.93 1.57 0.85
N ALA A 227 6.08 2.60 0.04
CA ALA A 227 7.12 3.61 0.23
C ALA A 227 7.00 4.34 1.56
N MET A 228 5.78 4.74 1.94
CA MET A 228 5.50 5.35 3.23
C MET A 228 5.76 4.37 4.38
N THR A 229 5.37 3.10 4.25
CA THR A 229 5.64 2.08 5.27
C THR A 229 7.13 1.91 5.48
N LEU A 230 7.92 1.79 4.40
CA LEU A 230 9.37 1.65 4.48
C LEU A 230 10.04 2.88 5.08
N ALA A 231 9.59 4.07 4.73
CA ALA A 231 10.14 5.31 5.26
C ALA A 231 9.76 5.59 6.73
N ILE A 232 8.73 4.91 7.26
CA ILE A 232 8.37 4.94 8.68
C ILE A 232 9.15 3.88 9.46
N ALA A 233 9.29 2.68 8.88
CA ALA A 233 9.92 1.54 9.53
C ALA A 233 11.46 1.58 9.47
N TYR A 234 12.02 2.17 8.42
CA TYR A 234 13.46 2.17 8.11
C TYR A 234 13.94 3.55 7.67
N GLN A 235 15.24 3.64 7.36
CA GLN A 235 15.85 4.85 6.81
C GLN A 235 15.28 5.25 5.44
N GLN A 236 15.24 6.56 5.15
CA GLN A 236 14.70 7.11 3.91
C GLN A 236 15.43 6.57 2.67
N GLU A 237 16.75 6.35 2.77
CA GLU A 237 17.60 5.82 1.71
C GLU A 237 17.19 4.39 1.33
N LEU A 238 16.90 3.55 2.34
CA LEU A 238 16.43 2.19 2.10
C LEU A 238 15.03 2.20 1.46
N ALA A 239 14.14 3.06 1.96
CA ALA A 239 12.80 3.22 1.40
C ALA A 239 12.86 3.63 -0.07
N LEU A 240 13.67 4.62 -0.43
CA LEU A 240 13.88 5.05 -1.82
C LEU A 240 14.42 3.90 -2.69
N LEU A 241 15.43 3.17 -2.21
CA LEU A 241 16.04 2.08 -2.96
C LEU A 241 15.02 0.97 -3.25
N ILE A 242 14.36 0.43 -2.21
CA ILE A 242 13.40 -0.67 -2.37
C ILE A 242 12.21 -0.20 -3.20
N SER A 243 11.68 1.00 -2.97
CA SER A 243 10.57 1.53 -3.76
C SER A 243 10.92 1.71 -5.24
N ALA A 244 12.14 2.16 -5.58
CA ALA A 244 12.58 2.22 -6.97
C ALA A 244 12.64 0.82 -7.61
N CYS A 245 13.13 -0.17 -6.87
CA CYS A 245 13.19 -1.55 -7.32
C CYS A 245 11.78 -2.13 -7.57
N VAL A 246 10.86 -1.92 -6.64
CA VAL A 246 9.47 -2.37 -6.77
C VAL A 246 8.75 -1.62 -7.89
N THR A 247 9.03 -0.33 -8.09
CA THR A 247 8.49 0.43 -9.22
C THR A 247 8.89 -0.22 -10.54
N LEU A 248 10.16 -0.63 -10.70
CA LEU A 248 10.62 -1.31 -11.91
C LEU A 248 9.95 -2.68 -12.09
N VAL A 249 9.77 -3.45 -11.01
CA VAL A 249 9.02 -4.71 -11.06
C VAL A 249 7.59 -4.46 -11.54
N ILE A 250 6.89 -3.47 -10.96
CA ILE A 250 5.53 -3.09 -11.34
C ILE A 250 5.46 -2.70 -12.81
N VAL A 251 6.33 -1.78 -13.25
CA VAL A 251 6.40 -1.30 -14.65
C VAL A 251 6.54 -2.46 -15.64
N VAL A 252 7.48 -3.38 -15.38
CA VAL A 252 7.71 -4.55 -16.24
C VAL A 252 6.54 -5.54 -16.18
N SER A 253 5.94 -5.72 -15.01
CA SER A 253 4.87 -6.71 -14.81
C SER A 253 3.52 -6.28 -15.39
N ILE A 254 3.21 -4.99 -15.38
CA ILE A 254 1.98 -4.42 -15.93
C ILE A 254 2.17 -4.05 -17.40
N GLY A 255 3.40 -3.77 -17.85
CA GLY A 255 3.70 -3.34 -19.21
C GLY A 255 3.62 -1.82 -19.39
N HIS A 256 3.96 -1.06 -18.34
CA HIS A 256 4.06 0.39 -18.43
C HIS A 256 5.27 0.84 -19.27
N ASP A 257 5.16 2.04 -19.84
CA ASP A 257 6.24 2.66 -20.59
C ASP A 257 7.23 3.42 -19.68
N MET A 258 8.30 3.94 -20.29
CA MET A 258 9.31 4.73 -19.57
C MET A 258 8.73 6.03 -18.98
N ALA A 259 7.73 6.62 -19.64
CA ALA A 259 7.10 7.85 -19.17
C ALA A 259 6.38 7.62 -17.83
N GLN A 260 5.58 6.55 -17.74
CA GLN A 260 4.91 6.17 -16.51
C GLN A 260 5.90 5.74 -15.43
N ALA A 261 6.98 5.04 -15.78
CA ALA A 261 8.03 4.67 -14.83
C ALA A 261 8.66 5.90 -14.15
N LEU A 262 8.92 6.96 -14.91
CA LEU A 262 9.43 8.23 -14.39
C LEU A 262 8.43 8.91 -13.46
N VAL A 263 7.15 8.95 -13.84
CA VAL A 263 6.07 9.54 -13.01
C VAL A 263 5.92 8.80 -11.69
N LEU A 264 5.82 7.46 -11.72
CA LEU A 264 5.71 6.64 -10.51
C LEU A 264 6.92 6.84 -9.58
N THR A 265 8.14 6.75 -10.13
CA THR A 265 9.38 6.92 -9.36
C THR A 265 9.47 8.29 -8.72
N ALA A 266 9.19 9.35 -9.48
CA ALA A 266 9.24 10.72 -8.96
C ALA A 266 8.18 10.96 -7.88
N THR A 267 6.96 10.46 -8.07
CA THR A 267 5.86 10.59 -7.10
C THR A 267 6.20 9.92 -5.78
N VAL A 268 6.73 8.69 -5.85
CA VAL A 268 7.15 7.94 -4.67
C VAL A 268 8.33 8.59 -3.96
N ALA A 269 9.34 9.03 -4.72
CA ALA A 269 10.48 9.75 -4.15
C ALA A 269 10.03 11.04 -3.44
N GLY A 270 9.11 11.80 -4.04
CA GLY A 270 8.52 12.99 -3.43
C GLY A 270 7.82 12.70 -2.11
N ALA A 271 7.07 11.59 -2.03
CA ALA A 271 6.43 11.16 -0.79
C ALA A 271 7.45 10.82 0.30
N VAL A 272 8.45 10.00 -0.02
CA VAL A 272 9.48 9.53 0.93
C VAL A 272 10.33 10.68 1.47
N LEU A 273 10.77 11.60 0.60
CA LEU A 273 11.64 12.71 1.00
C LEU A 273 10.98 13.68 2.00
N VAL A 274 9.66 13.83 1.93
CA VAL A 274 8.88 14.68 2.85
C VAL A 274 8.52 13.96 4.15
N LEU A 275 8.61 12.63 4.17
CA LEU A 275 8.29 11.78 5.31
C LEU A 275 9.53 11.64 6.23
N LYS A 276 9.70 12.61 7.13
CA LYS A 276 10.75 12.57 8.19
C LYS A 276 10.17 12.29 9.57
N GLN A 277 9.46 13.27 10.14
CA GLN A 277 8.83 13.16 11.46
C GLN A 277 7.31 13.22 11.32
N ILE A 278 6.61 12.25 11.90
CA ILE A 278 5.15 12.17 11.93
C ILE A 278 4.67 12.59 13.31
N ARG A 279 4.55 13.91 13.52
CA ARG A 279 4.06 14.48 14.79
C ARG A 279 2.54 14.63 14.85
N THR A 280 1.86 14.64 13.69
CA THR A 280 0.41 14.85 13.60
C THR A 280 -0.20 13.95 12.55
N ARG A 281 -1.48 13.59 12.70
CA ARG A 281 -2.23 12.82 11.69
C ARG A 281 -2.29 13.55 10.34
N GLY A 282 -2.30 14.88 10.36
CA GLY A 282 -2.26 15.72 9.16
C GLY A 282 -0.96 15.62 8.36
N LYS A 283 0.15 15.14 8.95
CA LYS A 283 1.42 14.98 8.24
C LYS A 283 1.31 13.97 7.09
N LEU A 284 0.67 12.82 7.31
CA LEU A 284 0.48 11.80 6.27
C LEU A 284 -0.43 12.29 5.14
N LEU A 285 -1.45 13.08 5.46
CA LEU A 285 -2.26 13.77 4.46
C LEU A 285 -1.42 14.77 3.64
N SER A 286 -0.56 15.55 4.29
CA SER A 286 0.34 16.48 3.58
C SER A 286 1.33 15.74 2.67
N VAL A 287 1.79 14.56 3.06
CA VAL A 287 2.67 13.71 2.24
C VAL A 287 1.93 13.23 1.00
N GLY A 288 0.68 12.77 1.15
CA GLY A 288 -0.19 12.44 0.02
C GLY A 288 -0.45 13.63 -0.90
N PHE A 289 -0.60 14.84 -0.36
CA PHE A 289 -0.77 16.06 -1.15
C PHE A 289 0.50 16.46 -1.91
N VAL A 290 1.68 16.35 -1.30
CA VAL A 290 2.95 16.59 -2.01
C VAL A 290 3.15 15.57 -3.12
N ALA A 291 2.91 14.28 -2.84
CA ALA A 291 2.93 13.24 -3.85
C ALA A 291 1.95 13.56 -4.99
N ALA A 292 0.76 14.07 -4.68
CA ALA A 292 -0.22 14.47 -5.67
C ALA A 292 0.27 15.60 -6.59
N CYS A 293 0.90 16.63 -6.02
CA CYS A 293 1.52 17.70 -6.81
C CYS A 293 2.65 17.16 -7.69
N VAL A 294 3.52 16.31 -7.14
CA VAL A 294 4.62 15.70 -7.91
C VAL A 294 4.08 14.86 -9.06
N ALA A 295 3.07 14.01 -8.81
CA ALA A 295 2.41 13.20 -9.83
C ALA A 295 1.82 14.07 -10.95
N LEU A 296 1.08 15.13 -10.61
CA LEU A 296 0.47 16.03 -11.58
C LEU A 296 1.52 16.72 -12.46
N PHE A 297 2.52 17.36 -11.85
CA PHE A 297 3.52 18.12 -12.61
C PHE A 297 4.46 17.23 -13.41
N THR A 298 4.83 16.05 -12.89
CA THR A 298 5.66 15.10 -13.64
C THR A 298 4.88 14.47 -14.80
N THR A 299 3.60 14.16 -14.62
CA THR A 299 2.74 13.67 -15.73
C THR A 299 2.63 14.70 -16.85
N ILE A 300 2.39 15.98 -16.50
CA ILE A 300 2.34 17.07 -17.49
C ILE A 300 3.71 17.23 -18.17
N GLY A 301 4.79 17.29 -17.39
CA GLY A 301 6.14 17.52 -17.92
C GLY A 301 6.61 16.40 -18.85
N VAL A 302 6.56 15.15 -18.37
CA VAL A 302 6.96 13.97 -19.16
C VAL A 302 6.02 13.80 -20.36
N GLY A 303 4.72 13.90 -20.15
CA GLY A 303 3.73 13.79 -21.23
C GLY A 303 3.91 14.82 -22.34
N THR A 304 4.26 16.05 -21.99
CA THR A 304 4.57 17.11 -22.97
C THR A 304 5.81 16.78 -23.79
N LEU A 305 6.86 16.22 -23.16
CA LEU A 305 8.07 15.77 -23.86
C LEU A 305 7.79 14.66 -24.88
N PHE A 306 6.83 13.78 -24.58
CA PHE A 306 6.39 12.71 -25.46
C PHE A 306 5.25 13.12 -26.42
N GLY A 307 4.89 14.41 -26.48
CA GLY A 307 3.91 14.93 -27.45
C GLY A 307 2.46 14.50 -27.20
N GLN A 308 2.09 14.16 -25.97
CA GLN A 308 0.74 13.71 -25.62
C GLN A 308 -0.28 14.88 -25.59
N PRO A 309 -1.57 14.63 -25.88
CA PRO A 309 -2.60 15.68 -25.85
C PRO A 309 -2.80 16.27 -24.45
N TRP A 310 -2.90 17.60 -24.35
CA TRP A 310 -3.07 18.31 -23.07
C TRP A 310 -4.29 17.87 -22.26
N SER A 311 -5.41 17.55 -22.92
CA SER A 311 -6.61 17.06 -22.24
C SER A 311 -6.37 15.73 -21.53
N LEU A 312 -5.63 14.83 -22.16
CA LEU A 312 -5.25 13.54 -21.60
C LEU A 312 -4.29 13.72 -20.42
N LEU A 313 -3.29 14.60 -20.57
CA LEU A 313 -2.32 14.87 -19.51
C LEU A 313 -2.94 15.46 -18.26
N LEU A 314 -3.88 16.39 -18.41
CA LEU A 314 -4.62 16.93 -17.28
C LEU A 314 -5.47 15.84 -16.62
N HIS A 315 -6.20 15.05 -17.41
CA HIS A 315 -7.03 13.97 -16.87
C HIS A 315 -6.21 12.94 -16.08
N HIS A 316 -5.14 12.40 -16.68
CA HIS A 316 -4.24 11.44 -16.04
C HIS A 316 -3.52 12.04 -14.83
N GLY A 317 -3.03 13.27 -14.95
CA GLY A 317 -2.35 13.97 -13.87
C GLY A 317 -3.27 14.18 -12.65
N PHE A 318 -4.52 14.59 -12.87
CA PHE A 318 -5.51 14.73 -11.78
C PHE A 318 -5.91 13.38 -11.17
N LEU A 319 -6.02 12.32 -11.98
CA LEU A 319 -6.30 10.98 -11.46
C LEU A 319 -5.17 10.46 -10.57
N LEU A 320 -3.91 10.55 -11.01
CA LEU A 320 -2.75 10.14 -10.20
C LEU A 320 -2.59 11.02 -8.95
N ALA A 321 -2.92 12.31 -9.06
CA ALA A 321 -2.97 13.21 -7.91
C ALA A 321 -4.03 12.76 -6.88
N LEU A 322 -5.23 12.40 -7.34
CA LEU A 322 -6.30 11.87 -6.49
C LEU A 322 -5.88 10.56 -5.80
N TRP A 323 -5.28 9.63 -6.55
CA TRP A 323 -4.76 8.38 -5.99
C TRP A 323 -3.68 8.61 -4.93
N SER A 324 -2.83 9.62 -5.11
CA SER A 324 -1.80 10.00 -4.14
C SER A 324 -2.40 10.52 -2.83
N VAL A 325 -3.45 11.35 -2.89
CA VAL A 325 -4.17 11.84 -1.70
C VAL A 325 -4.90 10.68 -0.99
N ILE A 326 -5.53 9.78 -1.75
CA ILE A 326 -6.18 8.59 -1.21
C ILE A 326 -5.16 7.69 -0.50
N ALA A 327 -3.97 7.47 -1.08
CA ALA A 327 -2.90 6.69 -0.46
C ALA A 327 -2.43 7.31 0.87
N GLY A 328 -2.20 8.63 0.93
CA GLY A 328 -1.82 9.31 2.18
C GLY A 328 -2.92 9.25 3.26
N SER A 329 -4.18 9.33 2.84
CA SER A 329 -5.34 9.18 3.73
C SER A 329 -5.45 7.76 4.28
N LEU A 330 -5.30 6.75 3.42
CA LEU A 330 -5.31 5.35 3.80
C LEU A 330 -4.13 5.00 4.73
N MET A 331 -2.95 5.57 4.49
CA MET A 331 -1.80 5.42 5.38
C MET A 331 -2.06 5.95 6.79
N THR A 332 -2.86 7.01 6.92
CA THR A 332 -3.25 7.54 8.24
C THR A 332 -4.05 6.51 9.04
N VAL A 333 -4.87 5.71 8.38
CA VAL A 333 -5.63 4.62 9.01
C VAL A 333 -4.75 3.39 9.28
N LEU A 334 -3.80 3.11 8.39
CA LEU A 334 -2.89 1.96 8.50
C LEU A 334 -1.71 2.19 9.45
N LEU A 335 -1.43 3.43 9.85
CA LEU A 335 -0.28 3.77 10.69
C LEU A 335 -0.15 2.89 11.95
N PRO A 336 -1.20 2.68 12.77
CA PRO A 336 -1.08 1.83 13.97
C PRO A 336 -0.72 0.37 13.65
N THR A 337 -1.15 -0.13 12.49
CA THR A 337 -0.79 -1.48 12.01
C THR A 337 0.68 -1.52 11.60
N VAL A 338 1.16 -0.49 10.91
CA VAL A 338 2.57 -0.37 10.51
C VAL A 338 3.48 -0.32 11.74
N GLU A 339 3.13 0.50 12.73
CA GLU A 339 3.88 0.60 13.99
C GLU A 339 3.94 -0.75 14.73
N ARG A 340 2.84 -1.51 14.73
CA ARG A 340 2.80 -2.82 15.39
C ARG A 340 3.58 -3.90 14.64
N VAL A 341 3.47 -3.96 13.32
CA VAL A 341 4.12 -5.00 12.49
C VAL A 341 5.62 -4.79 12.40
N PHE A 342 6.07 -3.53 12.36
CA PHE A 342 7.48 -3.17 12.26
C PHE A 342 8.11 -2.75 13.60
N GLU A 343 7.37 -2.82 14.70
CA GLU A 343 7.82 -2.49 16.06
C GLU A 343 8.45 -1.09 16.18
N VAL A 344 7.98 -0.14 15.37
CA VAL A 344 8.44 1.26 15.36
C VAL A 344 7.41 2.16 16.04
N GLN A 345 7.89 3.21 16.72
CA GLN A 345 7.01 4.24 17.28
C GLN A 345 7.23 5.55 16.56
N THR A 346 6.16 6.14 16.01
CA THR A 346 6.21 7.50 15.48
C THR A 346 6.14 8.53 16.61
N ASP A 347 6.55 9.77 16.31
CA ASP A 347 6.41 10.89 17.25
C ASP A 347 4.96 11.07 17.74
N LEU A 348 3.97 10.82 16.87
CA LEU A 348 2.55 10.87 17.23
C LEU A 348 2.23 9.87 18.35
N SER A 349 2.59 8.60 18.17
CA SER A 349 2.32 7.56 19.16
C SER A 349 3.11 7.76 20.45
N LEU A 350 4.32 8.33 20.37
CA LEU A 350 5.09 8.74 21.55
C LEU A 350 4.42 9.89 22.31
N ILE A 351 3.88 10.89 21.61
CA ILE A 351 3.14 12.00 22.23
C ILE A 351 1.86 11.48 22.92
N GLU A 352 1.12 10.59 22.26
CA GLU A 352 -0.07 9.96 22.84
C GLU A 352 0.29 9.14 24.10
N LEU A 353 1.41 8.41 24.08
CA LEU A 353 1.88 7.63 25.22
C LEU A 353 2.42 8.50 26.38
N GLY A 354 3.04 9.63 26.05
CA GLY A 354 3.60 10.57 27.01
C GLY A 354 2.59 11.52 27.66
N ASP A 355 1.29 11.37 27.38
CA ASP A 355 0.23 12.15 28.02
C ASP A 355 0.20 11.86 29.53
N PRO A 356 0.33 12.87 30.42
CA PRO A 356 0.19 12.68 31.86
C PRO A 356 -1.13 12.01 32.28
N ALA A 357 -2.19 12.11 31.47
CA ALA A 357 -3.45 11.41 31.70
C ALA A 357 -3.37 9.89 31.50
N HIS A 358 -2.25 9.35 31.00
CA HIS A 358 -2.05 7.92 30.83
C HIS A 358 -2.26 7.17 32.17
N PRO A 359 -3.10 6.11 32.21
CA PRO A 359 -3.49 5.45 33.47
C PRO A 359 -2.32 4.99 34.33
N LEU A 360 -1.27 4.47 33.70
CA LEU A 360 -0.07 3.98 34.39
C LEU A 360 0.76 5.13 35.00
N LEU A 361 0.82 6.29 34.33
CA LEU A 361 1.50 7.46 34.86
C LEU A 361 0.70 8.08 36.02
N GLN A 362 -0.64 8.10 35.91
CA GLN A 362 -1.52 8.49 37.02
C GLN A 362 -1.35 7.57 38.24
N GLU A 363 -1.15 6.27 38.02
CA GLU A 363 -0.85 5.33 39.09
C GLU A 363 0.51 5.59 39.73
N LEU A 364 1.55 5.87 38.92
CA LEU A 364 2.87 6.26 39.41
C LEU A 364 2.81 7.53 40.27
N ILE A 365 2.10 8.57 39.81
CA ILE A 365 1.88 9.82 40.57
C ILE A 365 1.25 9.55 41.93
N ARG A 366 0.25 8.65 41.99
CA ARG A 366 -0.49 8.35 43.21
C ARG A 366 0.30 7.47 44.19
N ARG A 367 1.06 6.49 43.69
CA ARG A 367 1.75 5.49 44.53
C ARG A 367 3.20 5.89 44.88
N ALA A 368 3.91 6.55 43.98
CA ALA A 368 5.31 6.92 44.11
C ALA A 368 5.58 8.34 43.52
N PRO A 369 5.05 9.40 44.15
CA PRO A 369 5.15 10.76 43.63
C PRO A 369 6.59 11.29 43.54
N GLY A 370 7.50 10.80 44.40
CA GLY A 370 8.92 11.15 44.35
C GLY A 370 9.58 10.61 43.10
N THR A 371 9.34 9.33 42.80
CA THR A 371 9.80 8.68 41.56
C THR A 371 9.23 9.35 40.32
N TYR A 372 7.95 9.77 40.34
CA TYR A 372 7.38 10.53 39.22
C TYR A 372 8.15 11.86 38.97
N ASN A 373 8.39 12.65 40.01
CA ASN A 373 9.13 13.92 39.88
C ASN A 373 10.57 13.72 39.40
N HIS A 374 11.23 12.65 39.87
CA HIS A 374 12.53 12.23 39.36
C HIS A 374 12.44 11.90 37.86
N SER A 375 11.49 11.05 37.46
CA SER A 375 11.29 10.63 36.07
C SER A 375 11.06 11.81 35.12
N ILE A 376 10.25 12.81 35.51
CA ILE A 376 10.04 14.03 34.70
C ILE A 376 11.33 14.85 34.56
N THR A 377 12.15 14.93 35.60
CA THR A 377 13.43 15.65 35.57
C THR A 377 14.41 14.93 34.64
N VAL A 378 14.56 13.61 34.81
CA VAL A 378 15.37 12.76 33.93
C VAL A 378 14.92 12.89 32.49
N ALA A 379 13.61 12.88 32.23
CA ALA A 379 13.06 13.02 30.89
C ALA A 379 13.50 14.32 30.19
N SER A 380 13.50 15.45 30.91
CA SER A 380 13.95 16.74 30.37
C SER A 380 15.46 16.77 30.09
N LEU A 381 16.26 16.18 30.98
CA LEU A 381 17.72 16.10 30.82
C LEU A 381 18.08 15.19 29.64
N ALA A 382 17.46 14.02 29.59
CA ALA A 382 17.72 12.98 28.61
C ALA A 382 17.24 13.37 27.20
N GLU A 383 16.11 14.08 27.07
CA GLU A 383 15.66 14.64 25.79
C GLU A 383 16.73 15.57 25.18
N SER A 384 17.20 16.55 25.97
CA SER A 384 18.21 17.51 25.53
C SER A 384 19.56 16.86 25.21
N ALA A 385 19.94 15.84 25.98
CA ALA A 385 21.16 15.08 25.75
C ALA A 385 21.09 14.24 24.46
N ALA A 386 19.97 13.56 24.21
CA ALA A 386 19.76 12.78 23.01
C ALA A 386 19.73 13.67 21.75
N GLU A 387 19.07 14.82 21.80
CA GLU A 387 19.05 15.77 20.67
C GLU A 387 20.45 16.31 20.33
N SER A 388 21.32 16.48 21.33
CA SER A 388 22.69 16.98 21.13
C SER A 388 23.59 16.08 20.27
N ILE A 389 23.22 14.79 20.15
CA ILE A 389 23.91 13.81 19.31
C ILE A 389 23.09 13.40 18.09
N GLY A 390 21.95 14.04 17.84
CA GLY A 390 21.03 13.69 16.75
C GLY A 390 20.25 12.40 16.96
N ALA A 391 20.19 11.89 18.19
CA ALA A 391 19.36 10.74 18.58
C ALA A 391 17.89 11.15 18.81
N ARG A 392 17.02 10.18 19.05
CA ARG A 392 15.56 10.40 19.14
C ARG A 392 15.13 10.98 20.50
N GLY A 393 15.29 12.29 20.70
CA GLY A 393 14.98 12.97 21.98
C GLY A 393 13.59 12.69 22.56
N LEU A 394 12.53 12.75 21.74
CA LEU A 394 11.16 12.47 22.17
C LEU A 394 10.98 11.03 22.67
N LEU A 395 11.64 10.05 22.02
CA LEU A 395 11.62 8.65 22.45
C LEU A 395 12.25 8.51 23.84
N VAL A 396 13.42 9.14 24.06
CA VAL A 396 14.10 9.11 25.37
C VAL A 396 13.26 9.79 26.43
N ARG A 397 12.62 10.92 26.11
CA ARG A 397 11.71 11.62 27.04
C ARG A 397 10.59 10.71 27.52
N VAL A 398 9.89 10.07 26.58
CA VAL A 398 8.75 9.21 26.90
C VAL A 398 9.23 7.95 27.62
N GLY A 399 10.34 7.35 27.17
CA GLY A 399 10.99 6.22 27.86
C GLY A 399 11.31 6.55 29.33
N ALA A 400 11.85 7.75 29.60
CA ALA A 400 12.14 8.24 30.94
C ALA A 400 10.90 8.38 31.82
N TYR A 401 9.71 8.67 31.28
CA TYR A 401 8.48 8.69 32.09
C TYR A 401 8.13 7.32 32.68
N PHE A 402 8.50 6.25 31.98
CA PHE A 402 8.15 4.88 32.36
C PHE A 402 9.30 4.08 32.96
N HIS A 403 10.56 4.53 32.83
CA HIS A 403 11.75 3.73 33.16
C HIS A 403 11.71 3.13 34.58
N ASP A 404 11.06 3.83 35.49
CA ASP A 404 11.09 3.57 36.93
C ASP A 404 9.74 3.11 37.51
N ILE A 405 8.76 2.77 36.67
CA ILE A 405 7.39 2.42 37.12
C ILE A 405 7.35 1.24 38.09
N GLY A 406 8.33 0.33 38.03
CA GLY A 406 8.39 -0.81 38.95
C GLY A 406 8.55 -0.41 40.41
N LYS A 407 9.13 0.77 40.70
CA LYS A 407 9.27 1.29 42.06
C LYS A 407 7.91 1.48 42.75
N MET A 408 6.83 1.65 41.99
CA MET A 408 5.48 1.84 42.52
C MET A 408 4.90 0.61 43.25
N LEU A 409 5.48 -0.57 43.06
CA LEU A 409 5.10 -1.78 43.81
C LEU A 409 5.61 -1.74 45.26
N LYS A 410 6.76 -1.12 45.49
CA LYS A 410 7.43 -1.05 46.81
C LYS A 410 8.00 0.35 47.07
N PRO A 411 7.18 1.42 47.01
CA PRO A 411 7.68 2.81 47.01
C PRO A 411 8.50 3.16 48.25
N GLY A 412 8.13 2.62 49.43
CA GLY A 412 8.82 2.90 50.69
C GLY A 412 10.26 2.38 50.80
N TYR A 413 10.75 1.61 49.82
CA TYR A 413 12.16 1.19 49.75
C TYR A 413 13.03 2.14 48.91
N PHE A 414 12.43 3.11 48.21
CA PHE A 414 13.17 4.07 47.38
C PHE A 414 13.20 5.43 48.06
N ILE A 415 14.41 5.97 48.24
CA ILE A 415 14.67 7.15 49.09
C ILE A 415 13.87 8.38 48.65
N GLU A 416 13.64 8.54 47.35
CA GLU A 416 12.87 9.65 46.78
C GLU A 416 11.40 9.65 47.19
N ASN A 417 10.86 8.50 47.64
CA ASN A 417 9.48 8.37 48.12
C ASN A 417 9.37 8.24 49.65
N GLN A 418 10.50 8.16 50.36
CA GLN A 418 10.49 8.10 51.82
C GLN A 418 10.20 9.49 52.39
N SER A 419 9.24 9.55 53.32
CA SER A 419 9.03 10.73 54.17
C SER A 419 10.04 10.71 55.32
N GLN A 420 10.25 11.83 56.04
CA GLN A 420 11.11 11.87 57.24
C GLN A 420 10.70 10.76 58.24
N GLY A 421 11.46 9.67 58.26
CA GLY A 421 11.21 8.43 58.99
C GLY A 421 12.34 7.42 58.73
N ASP A 422 12.31 6.27 59.41
CA ASP A 422 13.37 5.26 59.31
C ASP A 422 13.45 4.64 57.91
N ASN A 423 14.68 4.51 57.39
CA ASN A 423 14.93 3.87 56.11
C ASN A 423 14.64 2.36 56.23
N ARG A 424 13.76 1.84 55.38
CA ARG A 424 13.36 0.41 55.43
C ARG A 424 14.54 -0.55 55.22
N HIS A 425 15.59 -0.09 54.55
CA HIS A 425 16.81 -0.86 54.33
C HIS A 425 17.64 -1.07 55.61
N ASP A 426 17.45 -0.27 56.66
CA ASP A 426 18.21 -0.40 57.91
C ASP A 426 17.88 -1.71 58.65
N SER A 427 16.70 -2.27 58.39
CA SER A 427 16.24 -3.55 58.94
C SER A 427 16.62 -4.78 58.11
N LEU A 428 17.25 -4.59 56.94
CA LEU A 428 17.56 -5.64 55.99
C LEU A 428 19.06 -5.89 55.88
N VAL A 429 19.43 -7.15 55.62
CA VAL A 429 20.80 -7.47 55.21
C VAL A 429 21.08 -6.91 53.80
N PRO A 430 22.33 -6.51 53.47
CA PRO A 430 22.64 -5.84 52.21
C PRO A 430 22.19 -6.63 50.97
N ALA A 431 22.35 -7.95 50.96
CA ALA A 431 21.90 -8.80 49.86
C ALA A 431 20.38 -8.71 49.62
N MET A 432 19.57 -8.68 50.70
CA MET A 432 18.11 -8.53 50.58
C MET A 432 17.71 -7.14 50.09
N SER A 433 18.41 -6.10 50.55
CA SER A 433 18.23 -4.73 50.05
C SER A 433 18.52 -4.65 48.55
N THR A 434 19.62 -5.25 48.09
CA THR A 434 19.97 -5.31 46.68
C THR A 434 18.91 -6.03 45.85
N LEU A 435 18.38 -7.17 46.32
CA LEU A 435 17.30 -7.88 45.64
C LEU A 435 16.04 -7.02 45.48
N VAL A 436 15.67 -6.24 46.52
CA VAL A 436 14.52 -5.33 46.45
C VAL A 436 14.76 -4.20 45.45
N ILE A 437 15.97 -3.63 45.42
CA ILE A 437 16.32 -2.60 44.46
C ILE A 437 16.31 -3.16 43.05
N ILE A 438 17.03 -4.25 42.76
CA ILE A 438 17.10 -4.84 41.42
C ILE A 438 15.72 -5.25 40.88
N ALA A 439 14.81 -5.69 41.75
CA ALA A 439 13.48 -6.14 41.35
C ALA A 439 12.66 -5.08 40.61
N HIS A 440 12.87 -3.77 40.83
CA HIS A 440 12.06 -2.72 40.18
C HIS A 440 12.17 -2.76 38.65
N VAL A 441 13.30 -3.20 38.11
CA VAL A 441 13.52 -3.34 36.66
C VAL A 441 12.60 -4.41 36.09
N LYS A 442 12.59 -5.60 36.71
CA LYS A 442 11.74 -6.72 36.27
C LYS A 442 10.26 -6.43 36.51
N ASP A 443 9.94 -5.92 37.70
CA ASP A 443 8.57 -5.55 38.09
C ASP A 443 8.03 -4.46 37.15
N GLY A 444 8.86 -3.49 36.77
CA GLY A 444 8.52 -2.45 35.81
C GLY A 444 8.28 -2.99 34.41
N ALA A 445 9.14 -3.89 33.93
CA ALA A 445 8.96 -4.53 32.62
C ALA A 445 7.67 -5.37 32.56
N ASP A 446 7.36 -6.12 33.62
CA ASP A 446 6.14 -6.93 33.69
C ASP A 446 4.88 -6.04 33.76
N LEU A 447 4.95 -4.93 34.49
CA LEU A 447 3.89 -3.93 34.55
C LEU A 447 3.67 -3.22 33.20
N ALA A 448 4.75 -2.89 32.50
CA ALA A 448 4.71 -2.32 31.15
C ALA A 448 4.05 -3.27 30.14
N ARG A 449 4.40 -4.57 30.17
CA ARG A 449 3.76 -5.61 29.33
C ARG A 449 2.28 -5.76 29.64
N GLN A 450 1.90 -5.77 30.92
CA GLN A 450 0.50 -5.84 31.34
C GLN A 450 -0.33 -4.65 30.82
N ASN A 451 0.30 -3.47 30.74
CA ASN A 451 -0.31 -2.25 30.20
C ASN A 451 -0.11 -2.08 28.69
N LYS A 452 0.41 -3.08 27.99
CA LYS A 452 0.63 -3.09 26.54
C LYS A 452 1.50 -1.93 26.05
N LEU A 453 2.50 -1.54 26.84
CA LEU A 453 3.50 -0.58 26.37
C LEU A 453 4.31 -1.17 25.21
N PRO A 454 4.76 -0.34 24.25
CA PRO A 454 5.62 -0.81 23.16
C PRO A 454 6.95 -1.37 23.66
N GLU A 455 7.52 -2.33 22.94
CA GLU A 455 8.77 -2.99 23.33
C GLU A 455 9.93 -2.00 23.52
N GLN A 456 10.05 -0.97 22.67
CA GLN A 456 11.09 0.06 22.85
C GLN A 456 11.01 0.79 24.20
N ILE A 457 9.83 0.89 24.81
CA ILE A 457 9.64 1.48 26.15
C ILE A 457 9.98 0.48 27.25
N ILE A 458 9.63 -0.79 27.05
CA ILE A 458 9.99 -1.89 27.94
C ILE A 458 11.53 -2.03 27.99
N ASP A 459 12.19 -1.88 26.84
CA ASP A 459 13.64 -1.88 26.71
C ASP A 459 14.30 -0.82 27.57
N PHE A 460 13.79 0.43 27.58
CA PHE A 460 14.32 1.46 28.49
C PHE A 460 14.21 1.04 29.96
N ILE A 461 13.08 0.45 30.36
CA ILE A 461 12.89 -0.05 31.73
C ILE A 461 13.92 -1.14 32.03
N GLN A 462 14.16 -2.08 31.12
CA GLN A 462 15.10 -3.18 31.35
C GLN A 462 16.57 -2.74 31.34
N GLN A 463 16.91 -1.77 30.49
CA GLN A 463 18.29 -1.43 30.15
C GLN A 463 18.85 -0.20 30.87
N HIS A 464 18.03 0.66 31.49
CA HIS A 464 18.50 1.95 32.02
C HIS A 464 19.59 1.81 33.11
N HIS A 465 19.66 0.68 33.82
CA HIS A 465 20.75 0.37 34.74
C HIS A 465 21.81 -0.58 34.16
N GLY A 466 21.58 -1.17 32.99
CA GLY A 466 22.47 -2.13 32.36
C GLY A 466 22.85 -3.27 33.31
N THR A 467 24.15 -3.53 33.43
CA THR A 467 24.70 -4.52 34.37
C THR A 467 25.48 -3.87 35.52
N THR A 468 25.12 -2.63 35.87
CA THR A 468 25.87 -1.84 36.85
C THR A 468 25.81 -2.43 38.26
N LEU A 469 26.82 -2.10 39.06
CA LEU A 469 26.92 -2.55 40.45
C LEU A 469 26.06 -1.69 41.38
N VAL A 470 25.27 -2.32 42.25
CA VAL A 470 24.56 -1.66 43.35
C VAL A 470 25.55 -1.37 44.49
N GLU A 471 26.36 -0.32 44.29
CA GLU A 471 27.58 -0.07 45.06
C GLU A 471 27.39 0.12 46.56
N TYR A 472 26.33 0.81 46.98
CA TYR A 472 26.12 1.12 48.40
C TYR A 472 26.01 -0.17 49.23
N PHE A 473 25.14 -1.10 48.80
CA PHE A 473 24.94 -2.37 49.50
C PHE A 473 26.10 -3.34 49.29
N TYR A 474 26.79 -3.31 48.15
CA TYR A 474 28.02 -4.10 47.96
C TYR A 474 29.14 -3.66 48.92
N ARG A 475 29.35 -2.35 49.08
CA ARG A 475 30.33 -1.81 50.05
C ARG A 475 29.92 -2.14 51.48
N GLN A 476 28.63 -2.05 51.81
CA GLN A 476 28.12 -2.43 53.13
C GLN A 476 28.33 -3.92 53.42
N ALA A 477 28.11 -4.80 52.44
CA ALA A 477 28.39 -6.23 52.56
C ALA A 477 29.88 -6.51 52.78
N ASN A 478 30.77 -5.88 52.02
CA ASN A 478 32.22 -6.00 52.21
C ASN A 478 32.66 -5.49 53.58
N GLN A 479 32.11 -4.38 54.08
CA GLN A 479 32.40 -3.87 55.41
C GLN A 479 31.89 -4.80 56.53
N GLN A 480 30.78 -5.51 56.31
CA GLN A 480 30.30 -6.53 57.24
C GLN A 480 31.24 -7.75 57.25
N ARG A 481 31.71 -8.19 56.07
CA ARG A 481 32.73 -9.25 55.94
C ARG A 481 34.05 -8.87 56.61
N ASP A 482 34.53 -7.64 56.44
CA ASP A 482 35.79 -7.19 57.07
C ASP A 482 35.74 -7.23 58.62
N LYS A 483 34.52 -7.25 59.19
CA LYS A 483 34.28 -7.41 60.63
C LYS A 483 34.12 -8.86 61.07
N ASP A 484 33.88 -9.79 60.13
CA ASP A 484 33.71 -11.23 60.36
C ASP A 484 34.45 -12.05 59.29
N PRO A 485 35.75 -12.37 59.51
CA PRO A 485 36.59 -13.07 58.53
C PRO A 485 36.16 -14.50 58.20
N GLU A 486 35.24 -15.10 58.97
CA GLU A 486 34.69 -16.43 58.67
C GLU A 486 33.50 -16.37 57.69
N SER A 487 33.01 -15.18 57.35
CA SER A 487 31.96 -15.01 56.35
C SER A 487 32.48 -15.27 54.93
N ALA A 488 31.61 -15.86 54.09
CA ALA A 488 31.93 -16.17 52.70
C ALA A 488 32.28 -14.90 51.90
N GLU A 489 33.13 -15.04 50.87
CA GLU A 489 33.46 -13.93 49.97
C GLU A 489 32.18 -13.34 49.35
N VAL A 490 32.12 -12.00 49.33
CA VAL A 490 31.00 -11.27 48.73
C VAL A 490 31.19 -11.30 47.22
N ASP A 491 30.42 -12.13 46.53
CA ASP A 491 30.41 -12.17 45.08
C ASP A 491 29.76 -10.91 44.49
N GLU A 492 30.54 -10.15 43.72
CA GLU A 492 30.09 -8.93 43.04
C GLU A 492 28.91 -9.20 42.09
N SER A 493 28.83 -10.39 41.49
CA SER A 493 27.77 -10.74 40.53
C SER A 493 26.39 -10.72 41.18
N SER A 494 26.31 -11.01 42.49
CA SER A 494 25.07 -10.98 43.28
C SER A 494 24.56 -9.56 43.56
N PHE A 495 25.38 -8.54 43.28
CA PHE A 495 25.06 -7.13 43.49
C PHE A 495 24.91 -6.33 42.19
N ARG A 496 25.00 -6.99 41.04
CA ARG A 496 24.84 -6.35 39.73
C ARG A 496 23.42 -6.51 39.20
N TYR A 497 22.95 -5.50 38.47
CA TYR A 497 21.73 -5.63 37.69
C TYR A 497 21.91 -6.75 36.64
N PRO A 498 20.84 -7.51 36.34
CA PRO A 498 20.91 -8.62 35.40
C PRO A 498 21.08 -8.20 33.94
N GLY A 499 20.89 -6.91 33.63
CA GLY A 499 20.92 -6.40 32.26
C GLY A 499 19.63 -6.68 31.46
N PRO A 500 19.71 -6.56 30.13
CA PRO A 500 20.92 -6.39 29.32
C PRO A 500 21.54 -4.98 29.43
N LYS A 501 22.78 -4.83 28.95
CA LYS A 501 23.39 -3.50 28.73
C LYS A 501 22.54 -2.69 27.74
N PRO A 502 22.62 -1.35 27.73
CA PRO A 502 22.00 -0.53 26.69
C PRO A 502 22.29 -1.06 25.28
N GLN A 503 21.24 -1.28 24.49
CA GLN A 503 21.34 -1.79 23.11
C GLN A 503 21.21 -0.67 22.06
N THR A 504 20.89 0.55 22.50
CA THR A 504 20.68 1.73 21.66
C THR A 504 21.33 2.96 22.27
N LYS A 505 21.70 3.92 21.42
CA LYS A 505 22.25 5.21 21.87
C LYS A 505 21.31 5.90 22.85
N GLU A 506 20.02 5.85 22.55
CA GLU A 506 18.94 6.37 23.37
C GLU A 506 18.92 5.75 24.78
N ALA A 507 19.03 4.42 24.90
CA ALA A 507 19.09 3.75 26.20
C ALA A 507 20.35 4.14 26.99
N GLY A 508 21.49 4.32 26.31
CA GLY A 508 22.72 4.82 26.91
C GLY A 508 22.61 6.26 27.42
N VAL A 509 21.90 7.13 26.68
CA VAL A 509 21.58 8.49 27.13
C VAL A 509 20.69 8.46 28.37
N LEU A 510 19.65 7.62 28.40
CA LEU A 510 18.78 7.49 29.57
C LEU A 510 19.56 7.04 30.81
N MET A 511 20.41 6.02 30.67
CA MET A 511 21.27 5.53 31.75
C MET A 511 22.13 6.65 32.36
N LEU A 512 22.75 7.48 31.50
CA LEU A 512 23.58 8.60 31.98
C LEU A 512 22.74 9.67 32.66
N ALA A 513 21.62 10.05 32.05
CA ALA A 513 20.74 11.08 32.59
C ALA A 513 20.16 10.69 33.95
N ASP A 514 19.68 9.46 34.11
CA ASP A 514 19.20 8.91 35.39
C ASP A 514 20.29 8.95 36.46
N ALA A 515 21.47 8.38 36.18
CA ALA A 515 22.56 8.31 37.13
C ALA A 515 23.05 9.71 37.57
N VAL A 516 23.17 10.63 36.62
CA VAL A 516 23.63 12.01 36.85
C VAL A 516 22.58 12.82 37.63
N GLU A 517 21.29 12.69 37.31
CA GLU A 517 20.21 13.33 38.04
C GLU A 517 20.21 12.84 39.51
N SER A 518 20.20 11.52 39.69
CA SER A 518 20.21 10.87 41.01
C SER A 518 21.42 11.30 41.86
N ALA A 519 22.62 11.34 41.27
CA ALA A 519 23.84 11.76 41.98
C ALA A 519 23.82 13.26 42.32
N SER A 520 23.29 14.09 41.42
CA SER A 520 23.22 15.54 41.63
C SER A 520 22.30 15.94 42.78
N ARG A 521 21.24 15.16 43.07
CA ARG A 521 20.35 15.36 44.23
C ARG A 521 21.06 15.22 45.58
N ALA A 522 22.14 14.43 45.65
CA ALA A 522 22.92 14.24 46.87
C ALA A 522 23.94 15.38 47.12
N LEU A 523 24.11 16.31 46.18
CA LEU A 523 25.00 17.45 46.36
C LEU A 523 24.42 18.46 47.35
N LYS A 524 25.16 18.74 48.43
CA LYS A 524 24.81 19.82 49.37
C LYS A 524 24.79 21.20 48.71
N GLU A 525 25.73 21.45 47.79
CA GLU A 525 25.79 22.69 46.99
C GLU A 525 26.18 22.36 45.55
N PRO A 526 25.21 22.37 44.62
CA PRO A 526 25.43 22.03 43.22
C PRO A 526 25.99 23.22 42.43
N THR A 527 27.28 23.51 42.62
CA THR A 527 28.00 24.49 41.78
C THR A 527 28.27 23.90 40.38
N PRO A 528 28.42 24.72 39.32
CA PRO A 528 28.65 24.21 37.96
C PRO A 528 29.86 23.27 37.87
N ALA A 529 30.97 23.61 38.54
CA ALA A 529 32.17 22.76 38.57
C ALA A 529 31.94 21.42 39.29
N ARG A 530 31.10 21.37 40.34
CA ARG A 530 30.76 20.11 41.01
C ARG A 530 29.83 19.25 40.18
N ILE A 531 28.90 19.87 39.44
CA ILE A 531 28.04 19.18 38.49
C ILE A 531 28.91 18.57 37.39
N GLU A 532 29.81 19.35 36.78
CA GLU A 532 30.75 18.90 35.76
C GLU A 532 31.57 17.69 36.21
N ASN A 533 32.19 17.77 37.39
CA ASN A 533 32.95 16.66 37.95
C ASN A 533 32.11 15.39 38.14
N ILE A 534 30.87 15.51 38.64
CA ILE A 534 29.99 14.34 38.81
C ILE A 534 29.60 13.72 37.47
N VAL A 535 29.29 14.55 36.46
CA VAL A 535 28.96 14.05 35.12
C VAL A 535 30.16 13.32 34.51
N GLU A 536 31.36 13.88 34.63
CA GLU A 536 32.60 13.26 34.14
C GLU A 536 32.92 11.95 34.86
N GLU A 537 32.79 11.92 36.19
CA GLU A 537 33.03 10.72 37.00
C GLU A 537 32.06 9.59 36.61
N ILE A 538 30.76 9.88 36.53
CA ILE A 538 29.75 8.89 36.17
C ILE A 538 29.96 8.40 34.74
N SER A 539 30.20 9.31 33.79
CA SER A 539 30.42 8.95 32.39
C SER A 539 31.64 8.05 32.23
N SER A 540 32.75 8.41 32.88
CA SER A 540 33.99 7.62 32.88
C SER A 540 33.79 6.25 33.51
N LYS A 541 33.04 6.18 34.61
CA LYS A 541 32.75 4.93 35.30
C LYS A 541 31.89 3.98 34.47
N ARG A 542 30.85 4.48 33.79
CA ARG A 542 30.02 3.67 32.89
C ARG A 542 30.81 3.17 31.69
N LEU A 543 31.71 4.01 31.15
CA LEU A 543 32.63 3.63 30.08
C LEU A 543 33.59 2.52 30.52
N LEU A 544 34.23 2.67 31.69
CA LEU A 544 35.18 1.68 32.22
C LEU A 544 34.51 0.35 32.63
N ASP A 545 33.24 0.39 33.04
CA ASP A 545 32.41 -0.80 33.34
C ASP A 545 31.82 -1.44 32.06
N GLY A 546 32.19 -0.95 30.87
CA GLY A 546 31.76 -1.48 29.58
C GLY A 546 30.26 -1.32 29.28
N GLN A 547 29.55 -0.39 29.95
CA GLN A 547 28.09 -0.26 29.80
C GLN A 547 27.68 0.25 28.40
N PHE A 548 28.62 0.79 27.62
CA PHE A 548 28.36 1.33 26.28
C PHE A 548 28.81 0.42 25.13
N ASP A 549 29.30 -0.79 25.43
CA ASP A 549 29.86 -1.70 24.43
C ASP A 549 28.85 -2.15 23.36
N GLU A 550 27.56 -2.15 23.70
CA GLU A 550 26.47 -2.74 22.90
C GLU A 550 25.49 -1.69 22.34
N CYS A 551 25.68 -0.39 22.64
CA CYS A 551 24.71 0.65 22.29
C CYS A 551 25.09 1.52 21.08
N GLY A 552 26.32 1.40 20.60
CA GLY A 552 26.83 2.17 19.46
C GLY A 552 27.14 3.64 19.74
N LEU A 553 27.15 4.08 21.00
CA LEU A 553 27.63 5.42 21.37
C LEU A 553 29.13 5.55 21.11
N THR A 554 29.52 6.64 20.43
CA THR A 554 30.92 7.01 20.25
C THR A 554 31.42 7.84 21.43
N LEU A 555 32.74 7.88 21.66
CA LEU A 555 33.33 8.72 22.70
C LEU A 555 33.03 10.22 22.51
N GLU A 556 32.93 10.67 21.26
CA GLU A 556 32.53 12.05 20.94
C GLU A 556 31.09 12.33 21.39
N GLU A 557 30.18 11.38 21.15
CA GLU A 557 28.78 11.49 21.56
C GLU A 557 28.64 11.47 23.09
N VAL A 558 29.38 10.61 23.79
CA VAL A 558 29.39 10.58 25.28
C VAL A 558 29.81 11.94 25.85
N ARG A 559 30.81 12.59 25.26
CA ARG A 559 31.23 13.94 25.67
C ARG A 559 30.14 14.98 25.43
N LYS A 560 29.49 14.98 24.25
CA LYS A 560 28.38 15.89 23.93
C LYS A 560 27.18 15.70 24.88
N ILE A 561 26.87 14.45 25.21
CA ILE A 561 25.86 14.10 26.22
C ILE A 561 26.23 14.74 27.56
N GLY A 562 27.47 14.55 28.02
CA GLY A 562 27.96 15.13 29.27
C GLY A 562 27.85 16.65 29.30
N GLU A 563 28.32 17.33 28.25
CA GLU A 563 28.19 18.80 28.10
C GLU A 563 26.73 19.27 28.17
N SER A 564 25.80 18.53 27.53
CA SER A 564 24.37 18.82 27.57
C SER A 564 23.78 18.63 28.97
N LEU A 565 24.14 17.53 29.66
CA LEU A 565 23.70 17.25 31.03
C LEU A 565 24.20 18.30 32.02
N VAL A 566 25.47 18.71 31.94
CA VAL A 566 26.04 19.78 32.78
C VAL A 566 25.26 21.08 32.60
N LYS A 567 25.01 21.48 31.34
CA LYS A 567 24.25 22.69 31.03
C LYS A 567 22.84 22.63 31.60
N SER A 568 22.12 21.53 31.38
CA SER A 568 20.73 21.37 31.80
C SER A 568 20.60 21.29 33.32
N LEU A 569 21.45 20.52 34.01
CA LEU A 569 21.46 20.47 35.47
C LEU A 569 21.82 21.83 36.09
N THR A 570 22.80 22.53 35.53
CA THR A 570 23.16 23.88 36.00
C THR A 570 21.95 24.81 35.92
N ALA A 571 21.15 24.75 34.85
CA ALA A 571 19.92 25.53 34.73
C ALA A 571 18.86 25.13 35.77
N VAL A 572 18.66 23.84 36.02
CA VAL A 572 17.73 23.33 37.04
C VAL A 572 18.09 23.85 38.44
N TYR A 573 19.37 23.85 38.80
CA TYR A 573 19.83 24.27 40.13
C TYR A 573 20.07 25.78 40.28
N HIS A 574 20.38 26.52 39.20
CA HIS A 574 20.59 27.98 39.24
C HIS A 574 19.33 28.81 38.94
N GLY A 575 18.28 28.22 38.38
CA GLY A 575 16.97 28.87 38.24
C GLY A 575 16.27 29.18 39.58
N ARG A 576 16.69 28.53 40.68
CA ARG A 576 16.27 28.89 42.05
C ARG A 576 17.14 30.03 42.58
N VAL A 577 16.86 31.25 42.15
CA VAL A 577 17.44 32.46 42.75
C VAL A 577 17.15 32.44 44.25
N LYS A 578 18.20 32.35 45.09
CA LYS A 578 18.11 32.56 46.53
C LYS A 578 17.65 34.00 46.78
N TYR A 579 16.48 34.16 47.41
CA TYR A 579 16.18 35.43 48.06
C TYR A 579 17.17 35.64 49.22
N PRO A 580 17.72 36.84 49.41
CA PRO A 580 18.65 37.09 50.53
C PRO A 580 17.92 36.85 51.86
N GLY A 581 18.38 35.88 52.66
CA GLY A 581 17.92 35.68 54.04
C GLY A 581 17.43 34.29 54.45
N GLN A 582 17.53 33.24 53.61
CA GLN A 582 17.23 31.87 54.07
C GLN A 582 18.51 31.09 54.42
N GLU A 583 18.67 30.79 55.71
CA GLU A 583 19.61 29.77 56.21
C GLU A 583 19.10 28.36 55.83
N THR A 584 20.03 27.47 55.53
CA THR A 584 19.77 26.07 55.14
C THR A 584 19.20 25.27 56.30
N ALA A 585 18.15 24.49 56.03
CA ALA A 585 17.67 23.42 56.90
C ALA A 585 18.61 22.21 56.88
#